data_AF-A0A061A7M4-F1
#
_entry.id   AF-A0A061A7M4-F1
#
_cell.length_a   1.000
_cell.length_b   1.000
_cell.length_c   1.000
_cell.angle_alpha   90.00
_cell.angle_beta   90.00
_cell.angle_gamma   90.00
#
_symmetry.space_group_name_H-M   'P 1'
#
loop_
_entity.id
_entity.type
_entity.pdbx_description
1 polymer ?
#
loop_
_entity_poly.entity_id
_entity_poly.type
_entity_poly.pdbx_seq_one_letter_code
_entity_poly.pdbx_strand_id
1 'polypeptide(L)'
;MEWQPDEQGLQQVLQLLKDSQSPNTATQRAVQQKLEQLNQFPDFNNYLIFVLTRLKTEDEPTRSLSGLILKNNVKAHYQNFPPAVADFIKQECLNNIGDPSPLIRATIGESV
;
A
#
# COMPACT_ATOMS: atom_id res chain seq x y z
N MET A 1 17.04 5.32 -10.07
CA MET A 1 17.05 4.01 -9.39
C MET A 1 15.60 3.62 -9.19
N GLU A 2 15.19 2.47 -9.72
CA GLU A 2 13.86 1.92 -9.41
C GLU A 2 13.90 1.33 -8.01
N TRP A 3 12.96 1.72 -7.15
CA TRP A 3 12.80 1.11 -5.84
C TRP A 3 12.41 -0.36 -5.99
N GLN A 4 12.95 -1.22 -5.12
CA GLN A 4 12.63 -2.66 -5.11
C GLN A 4 12.31 -3.08 -3.68
N PRO A 5 11.28 -3.93 -3.48
CA PRO A 5 10.95 -4.42 -2.16
C PRO A 5 12.00 -5.43 -1.68
N ASP A 6 12.31 -5.37 -0.39
CA ASP A 6 12.96 -6.48 0.31
C ASP A 6 11.94 -7.60 0.54
N GLU A 7 12.35 -8.87 0.41
CA GLU A 7 11.44 -10.02 0.56
C GLU A 7 10.86 -10.11 1.98
N GLN A 8 11.65 -9.82 3.01
CA GLN A 8 11.17 -9.85 4.39
C GLN A 8 10.20 -8.69 4.65
N GLY A 9 10.55 -7.50 4.15
CA GLY A 9 9.67 -6.33 4.23
C GLY A 9 8.31 -6.59 3.56
N LEU A 10 8.33 -7.16 2.35
CA LEU A 10 7.12 -7.50 1.62
C LEU A 10 6.26 -8.52 2.36
N GLN A 11 6.85 -9.58 2.90
CA GLN A 11 6.12 -10.57 3.71
C GLN A 11 5.46 -9.95 4.94
N GLN A 12 6.14 -9.01 5.62
CA GLN A 12 5.55 -8.31 6.77
C GLN A 12 4.35 -7.46 6.37
N VAL A 13 4.43 -6.74 5.24
CA VAL A 13 3.31 -5.94 4.73
C VAL A 13 2.15 -6.84 4.32
N LEU A 14 2.41 -7.96 3.64
CA LEU A 14 1.36 -8.92 3.28
C LEU A 14 0.69 -9.52 4.51
N GLN A 15 1.46 -9.88 5.54
CA GLN A 15 0.90 -10.37 6.79
C GLN A 15 0.02 -9.31 7.45
N LEU A 16 0.47 -8.04 7.48
CA LEU A 16 -0.31 -6.93 8.02
C LEU A 16 -1.64 -6.74 7.27
N LEU A 17 -1.62 -6.80 5.93
CA LEU A 17 -2.83 -6.68 5.11
C LEU A 17 -3.80 -7.85 5.35
N LYS A 18 -3.29 -9.07 5.55
CA LYS A 18 -4.11 -10.24 5.89
C LYS A 18 -4.70 -10.13 7.29
N ASP A 19 -3.89 -9.72 8.26
CA ASP A 19 -4.34 -9.47 9.63
C ASP A 19 -5.41 -8.36 9.69
N SER A 20 -5.28 -7.34 8.83
CA SER A 20 -6.24 -6.22 8.72
C SER A 20 -7.63 -6.66 8.25
N GLN A 21 -7.75 -7.83 7.62
CA GLN A 21 -9.03 -8.39 7.17
C GLN A 21 -9.68 -9.27 8.25
N SER A 22 -8.99 -9.54 9.35
CA SER A 22 -9.51 -10.37 10.44
C SER A 22 -10.63 -9.65 11.20
N PRO A 23 -11.77 -10.31 11.50
CA PRO A 23 -12.82 -9.73 12.33
C PRO A 23 -12.45 -9.66 13.82
N ASN A 24 -11.29 -10.19 14.22
CA ASN A 24 -10.87 -10.24 15.62
C ASN A 24 -10.39 -8.86 16.10
N THR A 25 -11.07 -8.31 17.11
CA THR A 25 -10.74 -7.00 17.72
C THR A 25 -9.30 -6.92 18.25
N ALA A 26 -8.75 -8.01 18.81
CA ALA A 26 -7.38 -8.02 19.29
C ALA A 26 -6.37 -7.94 18.13
N THR A 27 -6.64 -8.66 17.03
CA THR A 27 -5.83 -8.57 15.80
C THR A 27 -5.91 -7.16 15.20
N GLN A 28 -7.12 -6.57 15.13
CA GLN A 28 -7.31 -5.21 14.62
C GLN A 28 -6.51 -4.16 15.42
N ARG A 29 -6.48 -4.27 16.76
CA ARG A 29 -5.64 -3.38 17.58
C ARG A 29 -4.15 -3.56 17.30
N ALA A 30 -3.68 -4.80 17.17
CA ALA A 30 -2.28 -5.08 16.87
C ALA A 30 -1.88 -4.55 15.48
N VAL A 31 -2.77 -4.68 14.50
CA VAL A 31 -2.63 -4.11 13.14
C VAL A 31 -2.52 -2.60 13.21
N GLN A 32 -3.40 -1.92 13.94
CA GLN A 32 -3.39 -0.47 14.08
C GLN A 32 -2.05 0.03 14.65
N GLN A 33 -1.56 -0.61 15.71
CA GLN A 33 -0.25 -0.28 16.31
C GLN A 33 0.90 -0.50 15.33
N LYS A 34 0.88 -1.59 14.55
CA LYS A 34 1.89 -1.84 13.52
C LYS A 34 1.82 -0.81 12.39
N LEU A 35 0.62 -0.44 11.94
CA LEU A 35 0.45 0.59 10.91
C LEU A 35 1.01 1.94 11.37
N GLU A 36 0.77 2.34 12.62
CA GLU A 36 1.32 3.57 13.18
C GLU A 36 2.86 3.56 13.22
N GLN A 37 3.46 2.42 13.56
CA GLN A 37 4.92 2.25 13.53
C GLN A 37 5.46 2.30 12.10
N LEU A 38 4.83 1.58 11.17
CA LEU A 38 5.26 1.51 9.77
C LEU A 38 5.08 2.84 9.03
N ASN A 39 4.07 3.63 9.40
CA ASN A 39 3.84 4.97 8.84
C ASN A 39 4.96 5.97 9.16
N GLN A 40 5.83 5.67 10.13
CA GLN A 40 7.05 6.47 10.38
C GLN A 40 8.12 6.26 9.30
N PHE A 41 8.02 5.16 8.54
CA PHE A 41 8.97 4.82 7.48
C PHE A 41 8.39 5.18 6.12
N PRO A 42 9.00 6.13 5.37
CA PRO A 42 8.51 6.50 4.06
C PRO A 42 8.44 5.34 3.06
N ASP A 43 9.35 4.38 3.18
CA ASP A 43 9.41 3.17 2.37
C ASP A 43 8.17 2.30 2.48
N PHE A 44 7.44 2.35 3.61
CA PHE A 44 6.20 1.61 3.77
C PHE A 44 5.20 1.91 2.64
N ASN A 45 5.13 3.18 2.20
CA ASN A 45 4.24 3.57 1.11
C ASN A 45 4.69 2.99 -0.24
N ASN A 46 5.99 2.78 -0.44
CA ASN A 46 6.52 2.10 -1.63
C ASN A 46 6.08 0.62 -1.67
N TYR A 47 6.05 -0.06 -0.52
CA TYR A 47 5.50 -1.42 -0.44
C TYR A 47 4.01 -1.46 -0.75
N LEU A 48 3.22 -0.51 -0.22
CA LEU A 48 1.78 -0.47 -0.45
C LEU A 48 1.42 -0.27 -1.93
N ILE A 49 2.11 0.65 -2.60
CA ILE A 49 1.90 0.87 -4.05
C ILE A 49 2.39 -0.33 -4.85
N PHE A 50 3.52 -0.94 -4.49
CA PHE A 50 4.02 -2.16 -5.14
C PHE A 50 3.02 -3.31 -5.07
N VAL A 51 2.40 -3.54 -3.90
CA VAL A 51 1.35 -4.55 -3.73
C VAL A 51 0.14 -4.21 -4.60
N LEU A 52 -0.28 -2.94 -4.65
CA LEU A 52 -1.41 -2.51 -5.45
C LEU A 52 -1.18 -2.73 -6.96
N THR A 53 -0.01 -2.37 -7.48
CA THR A 53 0.23 -2.28 -8.94
C THR A 53 1.00 -3.46 -9.53
N ARG A 54 2.04 -3.95 -8.84
CA ARG A 54 2.98 -4.94 -9.39
C ARG A 54 2.71 -6.36 -8.91
N LEU A 55 2.20 -6.54 -7.69
CA LEU A 55 1.99 -7.87 -7.10
C LEU A 55 0.68 -8.53 -7.55
N LYS A 56 0.59 -8.86 -8.84
CA LYS A 56 -0.62 -9.46 -9.47
C LYS A 56 -0.92 -10.89 -9.00
N THR A 57 -0.03 -11.52 -8.24
CA THR A 57 -0.21 -12.84 -7.65
C THR A 57 -1.10 -12.83 -6.41
N GLU A 58 -1.20 -11.69 -5.72
CA GLU A 58 -2.11 -11.53 -4.59
C GLU A 58 -3.53 -11.23 -5.07
N ASP A 59 -4.50 -11.56 -4.22
CA ASP A 59 -5.91 -11.37 -4.49
C ASP A 59 -6.30 -9.89 -4.57
N GLU A 60 -7.32 -9.59 -5.37
CA GLU A 60 -7.79 -8.22 -5.57
C GLU A 60 -8.21 -7.50 -4.27
N PRO A 61 -8.88 -8.15 -3.29
CA PRO A 61 -9.15 -7.54 -1.99
C PRO A 61 -7.89 -7.09 -1.25
N THR A 62 -6.86 -7.94 -1.15
CA THR A 62 -5.58 -7.59 -0.51
C THR A 62 -4.88 -6.43 -1.22
N ARG A 63 -4.84 -6.45 -2.56
CA ARG A 63 -4.28 -5.36 -3.37
C ARG A 63 -5.07 -4.05 -3.22
N SER A 64 -6.40 -4.13 -3.22
CA SER A 64 -7.26 -2.96 -3.03
C SER A 64 -7.09 -2.36 -1.63
N LEU A 65 -6.98 -3.20 -0.60
CA LEU A 65 -6.72 -2.77 0.76
C LEU A 65 -5.40 -2.02 0.90
N SER A 66 -4.34 -2.47 0.21
CA SER A 66 -3.05 -1.76 0.23
C SER A 66 -3.17 -0.36 -0.36
N GLY A 67 -3.92 -0.20 -1.45
CA GLY A 67 -4.22 1.11 -2.04
C GLY A 67 -5.05 2.02 -1.12
N LEU A 68 -6.04 1.48 -0.41
CA LEU A 68 -6.84 2.24 0.56
C LEU A 68 -5.98 2.76 1.73
N ILE A 69 -5.06 1.94 2.25
CA ILE A 69 -4.12 2.36 3.29
C ILE A 69 -3.18 3.44 2.74
N LEU A 70 -2.64 3.26 1.53
CA LEU A 70 -1.78 4.22 0.87
C LEU A 70 -2.47 5.58 0.70
N LYS A 71 -3.71 5.60 0.21
CA LYS A 71 -4.54 6.81 0.09
C LYS A 71 -4.67 7.53 1.42
N ASN A 72 -4.95 6.81 2.51
CA ASN A 72 -5.08 7.40 3.84
C ASN A 72 -3.75 8.00 4.30
N ASN A 73 -2.63 7.32 4.05
CA ASN A 73 -1.30 7.80 4.39
C ASN A 73 -0.91 9.05 3.59
N VAL A 74 -1.18 9.07 2.27
CA VAL A 74 -1.00 10.24 1.41
C VAL A 74 -1.85 11.39 1.96
N LYS A 75 -3.15 11.18 2.19
CA LYS A 75 -4.03 12.23 2.71
C LYS A 75 -3.55 12.81 4.05
N ALA A 76 -3.02 11.99 4.95
CA ALA A 76 -2.57 12.41 6.26
C ALA A 76 -1.14 13.01 6.28
N HIS A 77 -0.24 12.50 5.44
CA HIS A 77 1.21 12.70 5.58
C HIS A 77 1.94 13.07 4.28
N TYR A 78 1.25 13.37 3.19
CA TYR A 78 1.88 13.65 1.88
C TYR A 78 2.98 14.71 1.93
N GLN A 79 2.83 15.75 2.76
CA GLN A 79 3.85 16.81 2.91
C GLN A 79 5.18 16.30 3.49
N ASN A 80 5.15 15.18 4.22
CA ASN A 80 6.32 14.58 4.85
C ASN A 80 6.99 13.52 3.95
N PHE A 81 6.42 13.23 2.78
CA PHE A 81 6.97 12.20 1.91
C PHE A 81 8.24 12.72 1.23
N PRO A 82 9.32 11.92 1.23
CA PRO A 82 10.47 12.19 0.39
C PRO A 82 10.03 12.31 -1.08
N PRO A 83 10.59 13.26 -1.86
CA PRO A 83 10.21 13.45 -3.25
C PRO A 83 10.28 12.16 -4.08
N ALA A 84 11.30 11.33 -3.85
CA ALA A 84 11.47 10.05 -4.53
C ALA A 84 10.31 9.07 -4.28
N VAL A 85 9.74 9.03 -3.07
CA VAL A 85 8.59 8.19 -2.73
C VAL A 85 7.33 8.72 -3.42
N ALA A 86 7.11 10.03 -3.36
CA ALA A 86 5.95 10.66 -3.99
C ALA A 86 5.95 10.47 -5.52
N ASP A 87 7.11 10.61 -6.16
CA ASP A 87 7.27 10.41 -7.60
C ASP A 87 7.09 8.94 -7.99
N PHE A 88 7.62 8.00 -7.19
CA PHE A 88 7.41 6.57 -7.40
C PHE A 88 5.92 6.20 -7.35
N ILE A 89 5.20 6.67 -6.33
CA ILE A 89 3.75 6.42 -6.20
C ILE A 89 2.98 6.96 -7.41
N LYS A 90 3.27 8.20 -7.83
CA LYS A 90 2.63 8.81 -9.01
C LYS A 90 2.90 8.02 -10.28
N GLN A 91 4.15 7.63 -10.51
CA GLN A 91 4.52 6.85 -11.69
C GLN A 91 3.80 5.50 -11.72
N GLU A 92 3.76 4.79 -10.59
CA GLU A 92 3.05 3.52 -10.49
C GLU A 92 1.55 3.67 -10.71
N CYS A 93 0.90 4.70 -10.16
CA CYS A 93 -0.51 4.99 -10.41
C CYS A 93 -0.79 5.27 -11.89
N LEU A 94 0.02 6.12 -12.53
CA LEU A 94 -0.12 6.46 -13.95
C LEU A 94 0.07 5.25 -14.87
N ASN A 95 1.05 4.39 -14.56
CA ASN A 95 1.34 3.20 -15.34
C ASN A 95 0.26 2.12 -15.21
N ASN A 96 -0.52 2.13 -14.12
CA ASN A 96 -1.48 1.06 -13.80
C ASN A 96 -2.94 1.53 -13.80
N ILE A 97 -3.23 2.75 -14.25
CA ILE A 97 -4.62 3.25 -14.41
C ILE A 97 -5.47 2.37 -15.35
N GLY A 98 -4.82 1.61 -16.24
CA GLY A 98 -5.43 0.65 -17.16
C GLY A 98 -5.48 -0.80 -16.65
N ASP A 99 -5.35 -1.06 -15.34
CA ASP A 99 -5.40 -2.43 -14.79
C ASP A 99 -6.68 -3.16 -15.25
N PRO A 100 -6.63 -4.46 -15.62
CA PRO A 100 -7.83 -5.19 -16.06
C PRO A 100 -8.93 -5.28 -15.00
N SER A 101 -8.57 -5.26 -13.71
CA SER A 101 -9.52 -5.34 -12.60
C SER A 101 -10.22 -4.00 -12.38
N PRO A 102 -11.58 -3.95 -12.44
CA PRO A 102 -12.33 -2.74 -12.13
C PRO A 102 -12.09 -2.23 -10.70
N LEU A 103 -11.91 -3.15 -9.74
CA LEU A 103 -11.65 -2.82 -8.34
C LEU A 103 -10.31 -2.10 -8.21
N ILE A 104 -9.25 -2.66 -8.79
CA ILE A 104 -7.91 -2.06 -8.73
C ILE A 104 -7.87 -0.71 -9.43
N ARG A 105 -8.52 -0.57 -10.59
CA ARG A 105 -8.63 0.74 -11.27
C ARG A 105 -9.31 1.78 -10.39
N ALA A 106 -10.41 1.42 -9.73
CA ALA A 106 -11.10 2.33 -8.82
C ALA A 106 -10.18 2.75 -7.67
N THR A 107 -9.50 1.80 -7.02
CA THR A 107 -8.58 2.08 -5.92
C THR A 107 -7.39 2.95 -6.36
N ILE A 108 -6.80 2.69 -7.53
CA ILE A 108 -5.74 3.54 -8.10
C ILE A 108 -6.27 4.96 -8.31
N GLY A 109 -7.44 5.11 -8.94
CA GLY A 109 -8.06 6.42 -9.17
C GLY A 109 -8.39 7.18 -7.90
N GLU A 110 -8.69 6.49 -6.80
CA GLU A 110 -8.90 7.11 -5.48
C GLU A 110 -7.61 7.47 -4.73
N SER A 111 -6.47 6.91 -5.14
CA SER A 111 -5.18 7.07 -4.45
C SER A 111 -4.31 8.20 -5.01
N VAL A 112 -4.72 8.83 -6.12
CA VAL A 112 -4.04 9.97 -6.78
C VAL A 112 -4.64 11.32 -6.42
#